data_AF-A0A0D7AI74-F1
#
_entry.id   AF-A0A0D7AI74-F1
#
_cell.length_a   1.000
_cell.length_b   1.000
_cell.length_c   1.000
_cell.angle_alpha   90.00
_cell.angle_beta   90.00
_cell.angle_gamma   90.00
#
_symmetry.space_group_name_H-M   'P 1'
#
loop_
_entity.id
_entity.type
_entity.pdbx_description
1 polymer ?
#
loop_
_entity_poly.entity_id
_entity_poly.type
_entity_poly.pdbx_seq_one_letter_code
_entity_poly.pdbx_strand_id
1 'polypeptide(L)'
;MNLLRPIKPRTAREENWIAPSPLRPNCAAADRIFLWKTPAALALDESLREESDRLREGFWRSLKESYAEATRSSYGAGLLRFNQFCDWLGINEARRMPCDATLLASFIGWWAERTSGPAINNWLSGLHAWHVVNRQPWRGDDPLIRLTRRSAKRMGRHFKKPPRDPVSCTHLRKLGAALDTSIPIDAAIWACALSLFWGCRRSG
;
A
#
# COMPACT_ATOMS: atom_id res chain seq x y z
N MET A 1 11.08 -24.23 4.08
CA MET A 1 10.47 -24.08 2.73
C MET A 1 9.03 -23.59 2.89
N ASN A 2 8.81 -22.28 2.81
CA ASN A 2 7.47 -21.71 2.83
C ASN A 2 6.91 -21.69 1.41
N LEU A 3 5.91 -22.54 1.15
CA LEU A 3 5.15 -22.53 -0.10
C LEU A 3 4.37 -21.22 -0.17
N LEU A 4 4.81 -20.30 -1.03
CA LEU A 4 4.07 -19.09 -1.39
C LEU A 4 2.68 -19.52 -1.85
N ARG A 5 1.61 -19.01 -1.22
CA ARG A 5 0.23 -19.28 -1.67
C ARG A 5 0.12 -18.91 -3.15
N PRO A 6 -0.32 -19.82 -4.04
CA PRO A 6 -0.49 -19.50 -5.44
C PRO A 6 -1.66 -18.50 -5.59
N ILE A 7 -1.33 -17.24 -5.86
CA ILE A 7 -2.31 -16.20 -6.16
C ILE A 7 -2.47 -16.12 -7.67
N LYS A 8 -3.71 -16.31 -8.15
CA LYS A 8 -4.04 -16.14 -9.57
C LYS A 8 -3.83 -14.67 -9.96
N PRO A 9 -2.95 -14.36 -10.93
CA PRO A 9 -2.71 -12.98 -11.33
C PRO A 9 -4.00 -12.37 -11.89
N ARG A 10 -4.40 -11.19 -11.39
CA ARG A 10 -5.38 -10.36 -12.10
C ARG A 10 -4.74 -9.93 -13.41
N THR A 11 -5.46 -10.10 -14.52
CA THR A 11 -5.04 -9.66 -15.86
C THR A 11 -4.54 -8.23 -15.79
N ALA A 12 -3.29 -8.01 -16.21
CA ALA A 12 -2.70 -6.68 -16.22
C ALA A 12 -3.47 -5.81 -17.23
N ARG A 13 -4.10 -4.73 -16.75
CA ARG A 13 -4.38 -3.58 -17.62
C ARG A 13 -3.02 -3.06 -18.13
N GLU A 14 -2.92 -2.52 -19.34
CA GLU A 14 -1.65 -2.01 -19.90
C GLU A 14 -0.92 -1.07 -18.91
N GLU A 15 -1.68 -0.28 -18.15
CA GLU A 15 -1.19 0.61 -17.08
C GLU A 15 -0.53 -0.09 -15.87
N ASN A 16 -0.62 -1.42 -15.78
CA ASN A 16 -0.11 -2.22 -14.68
C ASN A 16 1.09 -3.10 -15.09
N TRP A 17 1.67 -2.89 -16.27
CA TRP A 17 2.89 -3.59 -16.68
C TRP A 17 4.06 -3.34 -15.72
N ILE A 18 4.84 -4.40 -15.46
CA ILE A 18 6.06 -4.37 -14.65
C ILE A 18 7.08 -5.31 -15.32
N ALA A 19 8.35 -4.92 -15.38
CA ALA A 19 9.38 -5.74 -15.98
C ALA A 19 9.63 -7.00 -15.11
N PRO A 20 9.71 -8.20 -15.71
CA PRO A 20 10.14 -9.40 -15.00
C PRO A 20 11.54 -9.19 -14.40
N SER A 21 11.69 -9.49 -13.11
CA SER A 21 12.97 -9.34 -12.40
C SER A 21 13.08 -10.42 -11.32
N PRO A 22 14.24 -11.10 -11.19
CA PRO A 22 14.46 -12.05 -10.10
C PRO A 22 14.42 -11.38 -8.72
N LEU A 23 14.69 -10.06 -8.67
CA LEU A 23 14.60 -9.25 -7.46
C LEU A 23 13.15 -8.94 -7.05
N ARG A 24 12.20 -9.10 -7.96
CA ARG A 24 10.78 -8.78 -7.76
C ARG A 24 9.92 -9.97 -8.19
N PRO A 25 10.03 -11.11 -7.49
CA PRO A 25 9.24 -12.29 -7.81
C PRO A 25 7.75 -11.98 -7.70
N ASN A 26 6.94 -12.71 -8.46
CA ASN A 26 5.49 -12.60 -8.37
C ASN A 26 5.01 -13.09 -6.99
N CYS A 27 4.35 -12.20 -6.25
CA CYS A 27 3.90 -12.48 -4.89
C CYS A 27 2.69 -11.61 -4.49
N ALA A 28 2.07 -11.95 -3.35
CA ALA A 28 0.98 -11.17 -2.77
C ALA A 28 1.41 -9.73 -2.49
N ALA A 29 0.48 -8.78 -2.56
CA ALA A 29 0.78 -7.39 -2.21
C ALA A 29 1.37 -7.28 -0.79
N ALA A 30 0.84 -8.05 0.17
CA ALA A 30 1.31 -8.09 1.55
C ALA A 30 2.74 -8.63 1.74
N ASP A 31 3.28 -9.33 0.75
CA ASP A 31 4.62 -9.92 0.85
C ASP A 31 5.67 -9.12 0.08
N ARG A 32 5.28 -8.19 -0.81
CA ARG A 32 6.21 -7.39 -1.64
C ARG A 32 7.25 -6.64 -0.82
N ILE A 33 6.86 -6.06 0.32
CA ILE A 33 7.79 -5.29 1.16
C ILE A 33 8.98 -6.12 1.67
N PHE A 34 8.82 -7.45 1.78
CA PHE A 34 9.88 -8.35 2.23
C PHE A 34 10.52 -9.15 1.09
N LEU A 35 9.72 -9.54 0.10
CA LEU A 35 10.18 -10.39 -1.01
C LEU A 35 10.78 -9.60 -2.17
N TRP A 36 10.41 -8.33 -2.35
CA TRP A 36 11.04 -7.49 -3.36
C TRP A 36 12.31 -6.87 -2.82
N LYS A 37 13.38 -7.03 -3.59
CA LYS A 37 14.75 -6.68 -3.22
C LYS A 37 15.34 -5.68 -4.20
N THR A 38 16.43 -5.06 -3.78
CA THR A 38 17.41 -4.36 -4.62
C THR A 38 18.79 -4.92 -4.27
N PRO A 39 19.86 -4.56 -5.01
CA PRO A 39 21.21 -4.95 -4.62
C PRO A 39 21.56 -4.60 -3.16
N ALA A 40 21.11 -3.44 -2.66
CA ALA A 40 21.31 -3.04 -1.28
C ALA A 40 20.56 -3.97 -0.27
N ALA A 41 19.35 -4.39 -0.60
CA ALA A 41 18.60 -5.35 0.22
C ALA A 41 19.23 -6.75 0.24
N LEU A 42 19.80 -7.18 -0.89
CA LEU A 42 20.52 -8.44 -0.99
C LEU A 42 21.81 -8.41 -0.17
N ALA A 43 22.56 -7.30 -0.23
CA ALA A 43 23.76 -7.12 0.58
C ALA A 43 23.47 -7.21 2.08
N LEU A 44 22.35 -6.63 2.54
CA LEU A 44 21.92 -6.80 3.94
C LEU A 44 21.52 -8.25 4.26
N ASP A 45 20.76 -8.91 3.39
CA ASP A 45 20.35 -10.30 3.65
C ASP A 45 21.57 -11.24 3.72
N GLU A 46 22.56 -11.03 2.85
CA GLU A 46 23.81 -11.79 2.86
C GLU A 46 24.63 -11.48 4.11
N SER A 47 24.79 -10.22 4.51
CA SER A 47 25.54 -9.88 5.74
C SER A 47 24.92 -10.51 6.99
N LEU A 48 23.59 -10.56 7.07
CA LEU A 48 22.88 -11.21 8.18
C LEU A 48 23.07 -12.74 8.14
N ARG A 49 23.13 -13.31 6.93
CA ARG A 49 23.37 -14.74 6.71
C ARG A 49 24.77 -15.17 7.13
N GLU A 50 25.78 -14.38 6.72
CA GLU A 50 27.18 -14.58 7.07
C GLU A 50 27.40 -14.56 8.59
N GLU A 51 26.63 -13.73 9.31
CA GLU A 51 26.67 -13.69 10.77
C GLU A 51 25.99 -14.91 11.41
N SER A 52 24.73 -15.20 11.04
CA SER A 52 24.02 -16.41 11.47
C SER A 52 22.67 -16.56 10.77
N ASP A 53 22.36 -17.78 10.30
CA ASP A 53 21.02 -18.09 9.77
C ASP A 53 19.90 -17.80 10.79
N ARG A 54 20.14 -18.04 12.09
CA ARG A 54 19.14 -17.75 13.14
C ARG A 54 18.90 -16.26 13.30
N LEU A 55 19.95 -15.45 13.19
CA LEU A 55 19.87 -14.00 13.26
C LEU A 55 19.10 -13.44 12.06
N ARG A 56 19.42 -13.91 10.85
CA ARG A 56 18.71 -13.57 9.62
C ARG A 56 17.22 -13.90 9.71
N GLU A 57 16.88 -15.11 10.14
CA GLU A 57 15.49 -15.52 10.32
C GLU A 57 14.75 -14.70 11.37
N GLY A 58 15.39 -14.45 12.52
CA GLY A 58 14.82 -13.64 13.60
C GLY A 58 14.54 -12.21 13.15
N PHE A 59 15.47 -11.59 12.42
CA PHE A 59 15.32 -10.25 11.86
C PHE A 59 14.10 -10.15 10.93
N TRP A 60 14.02 -11.01 9.90
CA TRP A 60 12.91 -10.96 8.94
C TRP A 60 11.57 -11.36 9.55
N ARG A 61 11.56 -12.32 10.49
CA ARG A 61 10.33 -12.73 11.19
C ARG A 61 9.77 -11.59 12.03
N SER A 62 10.60 -10.95 12.84
CA SER A 62 10.19 -9.83 13.69
C SER A 62 9.61 -8.67 12.86
N LEU A 63 10.25 -8.31 11.75
CA LEU A 63 9.76 -7.25 10.87
C LEU A 63 8.47 -7.63 10.14
N LYS A 64 8.24 -8.91 9.84
CA LYS A 64 6.98 -9.35 9.21
C LYS A 64 5.79 -9.22 10.16
N GLU A 65 5.99 -9.54 11.44
CA GLU A 65 4.96 -9.45 12.47
C GLU A 65 4.68 -8.01 12.92
N SER A 66 5.61 -7.07 12.72
CA SER A 66 5.42 -5.67 13.14
C SER A 66 4.38 -4.90 12.33
N TYR A 67 3.97 -5.43 11.16
CA TYR A 67 2.97 -4.80 10.30
C TYR A 67 1.75 -5.71 10.07
N ALA A 68 0.57 -5.18 10.41
CA ALA A 68 -0.71 -5.81 10.04
C ALA A 68 -0.78 -6.07 8.52
N GLU A 69 -1.43 -7.16 8.12
CA GLU A 69 -1.50 -7.59 6.71
C GLU A 69 -2.09 -6.52 5.77
N ALA A 70 -3.11 -5.79 6.24
CA ALA A 70 -3.71 -4.68 5.49
C ALA A 70 -2.68 -3.57 5.22
N THR A 71 -1.87 -3.23 6.23
CA THR A 71 -0.77 -2.25 6.11
C THR A 71 0.27 -2.74 5.13
N ARG A 72 0.69 -4.00 5.23
CA ARG A 72 1.65 -4.60 4.29
C ARG A 72 1.15 -4.59 2.85
N SER A 73 -0.14 -4.89 2.65
CA SER A 73 -0.78 -4.84 1.33
C SER A 73 -0.79 -3.43 0.76
N SER A 74 -1.10 -2.44 1.59
CA SER A 74 -1.08 -1.03 1.24
C SER A 74 0.33 -0.56 0.83
N TYR A 75 1.35 -0.95 1.60
CA TYR A 75 2.75 -0.64 1.31
C TYR A 75 3.21 -1.33 0.02
N GLY A 76 2.90 -2.62 -0.15
CA GLY A 76 3.21 -3.36 -1.37
C GLY A 76 2.54 -2.81 -2.63
N ALA A 77 1.41 -2.10 -2.51
CA ALA A 77 0.84 -1.35 -3.63
C ALA A 77 1.71 -0.13 -4.00
N GLY A 78 2.29 0.55 -3.01
CA GLY A 78 3.25 1.64 -3.23
C GLY A 78 4.52 1.15 -3.93
N LEU A 79 5.10 0.04 -3.47
CA LEU A 79 6.27 -0.58 -4.09
C LEU A 79 6.01 -0.95 -5.55
N LEU A 80 4.83 -1.50 -5.84
CA LEU A 80 4.42 -1.81 -7.21
C LEU A 80 4.45 -0.55 -8.08
N ARG A 81 3.77 0.52 -7.66
CA ARG A 81 3.68 1.76 -8.46
C ARG A 81 5.03 2.42 -8.69
N PHE A 82 5.91 2.37 -7.69
CA PHE A 82 7.27 2.88 -7.83
C PHE A 82 8.10 2.06 -8.81
N ASN A 83 8.08 0.72 -8.69
CA ASN A 83 8.86 -0.12 -9.59
C ASN A 83 8.34 -0.10 -11.02
N GLN A 84 7.02 0.02 -11.22
CA GLN A 84 6.45 0.26 -12.56
C GLN A 84 7.00 1.56 -13.15
N PHE A 85 6.94 2.67 -12.41
CA PHE A 85 7.54 3.94 -12.83
C PHE A 85 9.03 3.79 -13.19
N CYS A 86 9.80 3.09 -12.36
CA CYS A 86 11.21 2.83 -12.64
C CYS A 86 11.43 1.97 -13.89
N ASP A 87 10.60 0.94 -14.11
CA ASP A 87 10.68 0.08 -15.30
C ASP A 87 10.35 0.86 -16.58
N TRP A 88 9.30 1.69 -16.55
CA TRP A 88 8.91 2.56 -17.67
C TRP A 88 10.02 3.55 -18.07
N LEU A 89 10.80 4.02 -17.10
CA LEU A 89 11.90 4.96 -17.33
C LEU A 89 13.28 4.30 -17.43
N GLY A 90 13.36 2.96 -17.43
CA GLY A 90 14.63 2.23 -17.50
C GLY A 90 15.57 2.49 -16.31
N ILE A 91 15.05 2.85 -15.14
CA ILE A 91 15.84 3.11 -13.94
C ILE A 91 16.39 1.80 -13.39
N ASN A 92 17.71 1.70 -13.32
CA ASN A 92 18.42 0.53 -12.79
C ASN A 92 18.01 0.22 -11.33
N GLU A 93 17.86 -1.07 -11.00
CA GLU A 93 17.50 -1.57 -9.66
C GLU A 93 18.41 -1.03 -8.55
N ALA A 94 19.70 -0.80 -8.82
CA ALA A 94 20.65 -0.22 -7.87
C ALA A 94 20.32 1.23 -7.48
N ARG A 95 19.63 1.99 -8.35
CA ARG A 95 19.20 3.38 -8.06
C ARG A 95 17.86 3.44 -7.31
N ARG A 96 17.14 2.32 -7.21
CA ARG A 96 15.81 2.26 -6.59
C ARG A 96 15.87 2.25 -5.07
N MET A 97 17.00 1.84 -4.51
CA MET A 97 17.27 1.90 -3.07
C MET A 97 18.79 1.89 -2.78
N PRO A 98 19.31 2.89 -2.05
CA PRO A 98 18.60 4.06 -1.54
C PRO A 98 18.15 4.99 -2.68
N CYS A 99 16.89 5.40 -2.62
CA CYS A 99 16.32 6.31 -3.62
C CYS A 99 16.71 7.76 -3.30
N ASP A 100 17.29 8.46 -4.29
CA ASP A 100 17.59 9.88 -4.17
C ASP A 100 16.31 10.75 -4.19
N ALA A 101 16.41 11.99 -3.71
CA ALA A 101 15.26 12.90 -3.64
C ALA A 101 14.71 13.26 -5.03
N THR A 102 15.56 13.32 -6.06
CA THR A 102 15.17 13.63 -7.43
C THR A 102 14.30 12.52 -8.02
N LEU A 103 14.65 11.25 -7.77
CA LEU A 103 13.89 10.10 -8.22
C LEU A 103 12.54 10.01 -7.50
N LEU A 104 12.50 10.26 -6.19
CA LEU A 104 11.25 10.36 -5.43
C LEU A 104 10.35 11.51 -5.93
N ALA A 105 10.93 12.69 -6.19
CA ALA A 105 10.23 13.84 -6.73
C ALA A 105 9.63 13.55 -8.11
N SER A 106 10.41 12.89 -8.97
CA SER A 106 10.00 12.47 -10.32
C SER A 106 8.87 11.44 -10.26
N PHE A 107 8.95 10.47 -9.36
CA PHE A 107 7.89 9.51 -9.10
C PHE A 107 6.58 10.19 -8.69
N ILE A 108 6.64 11.17 -7.78
CA ILE A 108 5.46 11.94 -7.36
C ILE A 108 4.86 12.70 -8.56
N GLY A 109 5.71 13.36 -9.34
CA GLY A 109 5.27 14.11 -10.54
C GLY A 109 4.58 13.22 -11.57
N TRP A 110 5.15 12.06 -11.87
CA TRP A 110 4.60 11.10 -12.83
C TRP A 110 3.16 10.67 -12.52
N TRP A 111 2.87 10.47 -11.23
CA TRP A 111 1.56 10.01 -10.77
C TRP A 111 0.61 11.14 -10.33
N ALA A 112 1.10 12.38 -10.19
CA ALA A 112 0.32 13.51 -9.69
C ALA A 112 -0.95 13.79 -10.51
N GLU A 113 -0.89 13.54 -11.82
CA GLU A 113 -2.01 13.73 -12.76
C GLU A 113 -2.98 12.57 -12.82
N ARG A 114 -2.61 11.40 -12.30
CA ARG A 114 -3.36 10.14 -12.47
C ARG A 114 -3.95 9.64 -11.15
N THR A 115 -3.61 10.28 -10.04
CA THR A 115 -3.89 9.75 -8.72
C THR A 115 -4.05 10.88 -7.69
N SER A 116 -4.82 10.61 -6.64
CA SER A 116 -5.01 11.56 -5.54
C SER A 116 -3.75 11.70 -4.67
N GLY A 117 -3.52 12.91 -4.14
CA GLY A 117 -2.41 13.17 -3.21
C GLY A 117 -2.35 12.21 -2.00
N PRO A 118 -3.49 11.85 -1.34
CA PRO A 118 -3.49 10.85 -0.29
C PRO A 118 -2.96 9.47 -0.71
N ALA A 119 -3.30 9.01 -1.92
CA ALA A 119 -2.80 7.73 -2.42
C ALA A 119 -1.28 7.77 -2.66
N ILE A 120 -0.75 8.87 -3.22
CA ILE A 120 0.70 9.06 -3.38
C ILE A 120 1.40 9.08 -2.01
N ASN A 121 0.85 9.75 -1.01
CA ASN A 121 1.40 9.76 0.35
C ASN A 121 1.45 8.35 0.97
N ASN A 122 0.42 7.55 0.74
CA ASN A 122 0.39 6.17 1.17
C ASN A 122 1.46 5.33 0.46
N TRP A 123 1.69 5.55 -0.84
CA TRP A 123 2.77 4.89 -1.57
C TRP A 123 4.16 5.28 -1.06
N LEU A 124 4.39 6.56 -0.77
CA LEU A 124 5.63 7.05 -0.15
C LEU A 124 5.84 6.43 1.24
N SER A 125 4.78 6.21 2.01
CA SER A 125 4.87 5.55 3.32
C SER A 125 5.33 4.09 3.17
N GLY A 126 4.86 3.40 2.13
CA GLY A 126 5.35 2.05 1.78
C GLY A 126 6.81 2.05 1.36
N LEU A 127 7.24 3.02 0.55
CA LEU A 127 8.65 3.17 0.16
C LEU A 127 9.55 3.48 1.36
N HIS A 128 9.09 4.34 2.26
CA HIS A 128 9.81 4.65 3.50
C HIS A 128 9.98 3.40 4.35
N ALA A 129 8.89 2.64 4.59
CA ALA A 129 8.95 1.39 5.33
C ALA A 129 9.90 0.37 4.67
N TRP A 130 9.90 0.29 3.34
CA TRP A 130 10.82 -0.59 2.61
C TRP A 130 12.29 -0.20 2.79
N HIS A 131 12.62 1.11 2.81
CA HIS A 131 13.97 1.57 3.12
C HIS A 131 14.35 1.26 4.56
N VAL A 132 13.46 1.50 5.53
CA VAL A 132 13.70 1.21 6.95
C VAL A 132 13.97 -0.27 7.19
N VAL A 133 13.13 -1.15 6.64
CA VAL A 133 13.26 -2.62 6.75
C VAL A 133 14.58 -3.11 6.16
N ASN A 134 15.07 -2.49 5.09
CA ASN A 134 16.35 -2.85 4.45
C ASN A 134 17.54 -2.03 4.98
N ARG A 135 17.36 -1.28 6.07
CA ARG A 135 18.38 -0.42 6.70
C ARG A 135 19.05 0.56 5.73
N GLN A 136 18.28 1.13 4.80
CA GLN A 136 18.76 2.07 3.79
C GLN A 136 18.34 3.51 4.09
N PRO A 137 19.17 4.52 3.74
CA PRO A 137 18.82 5.92 3.90
C PRO A 137 17.52 6.29 3.18
N TRP A 138 16.65 7.01 3.88
CA TRP A 138 15.44 7.60 3.31
C TRP A 138 15.65 9.09 3.02
N ARG A 139 15.23 9.56 1.84
CA ARG A 139 15.31 10.97 1.42
C ARG A 139 13.95 11.64 1.26
N GLY A 140 12.89 11.08 1.85
CA GLY A 140 11.54 11.64 1.76
C GLY A 140 11.31 12.92 2.57
N ASP A 141 12.21 13.26 3.49
CA ASP A 141 12.17 14.49 4.29
C ASP A 141 12.87 15.67 3.61
N ASP A 142 13.42 15.47 2.41
CA ASP A 142 14.02 16.53 1.62
C ASP A 142 12.97 17.63 1.31
N PRO A 143 13.31 18.93 1.41
CA PRO A 143 12.43 20.04 1.00
C PRO A 143 11.83 19.85 -0.40
N LEU A 144 12.62 19.26 -1.30
CA LEU A 144 12.27 18.52 -2.51
C LEU A 144 10.86 17.95 -2.51
N ILE A 145 10.72 16.95 -1.65
CA ILE A 145 9.56 16.08 -1.57
C ILE A 145 8.36 16.81 -0.99
N ARG A 146 8.58 17.77 -0.08
CA ARG A 146 7.49 18.61 0.44
C ARG A 146 6.87 19.47 -0.66
N LEU A 147 7.68 20.04 -1.54
CA LEU A 147 7.20 20.86 -2.67
C LEU A 147 6.44 20.01 -3.69
N THR A 148 6.97 18.85 -4.07
CA THR A 148 6.29 17.97 -5.04
C THR A 148 4.99 17.38 -4.49
N ARG A 149 4.94 16.99 -3.21
CA ARG A 149 3.70 16.55 -2.54
C ARG A 149 2.63 17.65 -2.54
N ARG A 150 3.03 18.91 -2.35
CA ARG A 150 2.12 20.06 -2.41
C ARG A 150 1.55 20.23 -3.82
N SER A 151 2.40 20.12 -4.84
CA SER A 151 1.97 20.16 -6.25
C SER A 151 0.97 19.03 -6.55
N ALA A 152 1.30 17.79 -6.19
CA ALA A 152 0.44 16.63 -6.38
C ALA A 152 -0.90 16.75 -5.63
N LYS A 153 -0.93 17.35 -4.44
CA LYS A 153 -2.18 17.63 -3.71
C LYS A 153 -3.07 18.63 -4.44
N ARG A 154 -2.49 19.63 -5.12
CA ARG A 154 -3.24 20.62 -5.91
C ARG A 154 -3.85 19.96 -7.14
N MET A 155 -3.05 19.18 -7.87
CA MET A 155 -3.47 18.48 -9.08
C MET A 155 -4.48 17.36 -8.78
N GLY A 156 -4.27 16.60 -7.70
CA GLY A 156 -5.14 15.48 -7.34
C GLY A 156 -6.54 15.85 -6.84
N ARG A 157 -6.92 17.14 -6.82
CA ARG A 157 -8.27 17.59 -6.44
C ARG A 157 -9.36 17.05 -7.38
N HIS A 158 -9.02 16.84 -8.65
CA HIS A 158 -9.94 16.30 -9.65
C HIS A 158 -10.41 14.86 -9.36
N PHE A 159 -9.66 14.11 -8.54
CA PHE A 159 -9.99 12.72 -8.18
C PHE A 159 -10.91 12.57 -6.97
N LYS A 160 -11.43 13.67 -6.42
CA LYS A 160 -12.35 13.61 -5.28
C LYS A 160 -13.77 13.35 -5.77
N LYS A 161 -14.36 12.26 -5.29
CA LYS A 161 -15.80 12.05 -5.40
C LYS A 161 -16.53 13.13 -4.59
N PRO A 162 -17.70 13.60 -5.06
CA PRO A 162 -18.55 14.45 -4.24
C PRO A 162 -18.86 13.73 -2.91
N PRO A 163 -19.09 14.49 -1.82
CA PRO A 163 -19.61 13.92 -0.58
C PRO A 163 -20.83 13.05 -0.88
N ARG A 164 -20.91 11.87 -0.26
CA ARG A 164 -22.13 11.06 -0.32
C ARG A 164 -23.18 11.69 0.58
N ASP A 165 -24.43 11.61 0.17
CA ASP A 165 -25.54 12.07 1.01
C ASP A 165 -25.54 11.29 2.34
N PRO A 166 -25.89 11.97 3.45
CA PRO A 166 -25.96 11.31 4.74
C PRO A 166 -27.03 10.21 4.71
N VAL A 167 -26.77 9.12 5.42
CA VAL A 167 -27.84 8.18 5.77
C VAL A 167 -28.85 8.98 6.61
N SER A 168 -30.14 8.85 6.31
CA SER A 168 -31.20 9.63 6.93
C SER A 168 -32.22 8.71 7.61
N CYS A 169 -33.07 9.28 8.46
CA CYS A 169 -34.15 8.54 9.09
C CYS A 169 -35.12 7.94 8.06
N THR A 170 -35.23 8.51 6.85
CA THR A 170 -36.06 7.91 5.79
C THR A 170 -35.45 6.63 5.25
N HIS A 171 -34.11 6.55 5.14
CA HIS A 171 -33.41 5.31 4.81
C HIS A 171 -33.63 4.25 5.89
N LEU A 172 -33.54 4.62 7.17
CA LEU A 172 -33.83 3.70 8.27
C LEU A 172 -35.28 3.20 8.25
N ARG A 173 -36.27 4.07 8.05
CA ARG A 173 -37.69 3.64 7.97
C ARG A 173 -37.94 2.68 6.82
N LYS A 174 -37.32 2.92 5.66
CA LYS A 174 -37.42 2.00 4.51
C LYS A 174 -36.77 0.66 4.81
N LEU A 175 -35.60 0.65 5.45
CA LEU A 175 -34.93 -0.57 5.87
C LEU A 175 -35.77 -1.36 6.89
N GLY A 176 -36.28 -0.69 7.93
CA GLY A 176 -37.12 -1.31 8.95
C GLY A 176 -38.44 -1.85 8.40
N ALA A 177 -39.03 -1.20 7.40
CA ALA A 177 -40.25 -1.69 6.75
C ALA A 177 -40.01 -2.94 5.86
N ALA A 178 -38.76 -3.18 5.45
CA ALA A 178 -38.40 -4.31 4.61
C ALA A 178 -37.87 -5.52 5.42
N LEU A 179 -37.68 -5.37 6.72
CA LEU A 179 -37.15 -6.41 7.61
C LEU A 179 -38.26 -6.95 8.52
N ASP A 180 -38.29 -8.26 8.73
CA ASP A 180 -39.17 -8.89 9.69
C ASP A 180 -38.42 -9.16 11.00
N THR A 181 -38.69 -8.36 12.04
CA THR A 181 -38.01 -8.48 13.33
C THR A 181 -38.36 -9.74 14.11
N SER A 182 -39.32 -10.56 13.66
CA SER A 182 -39.54 -11.90 14.19
C SER A 182 -38.47 -12.90 13.72
N ILE A 183 -37.81 -12.61 12.59
CA ILE A 183 -36.73 -13.43 12.05
C ILE A 183 -35.40 -12.98 12.71
N PRO A 184 -34.65 -13.89 13.36
CA PRO A 184 -33.44 -13.52 14.10
C PRO A 184 -32.37 -12.77 13.29
N ILE A 185 -32.21 -13.10 12.00
CA ILE A 185 -31.22 -12.44 11.13
C ILE A 185 -31.62 -11.00 10.81
N ASP A 186 -32.89 -10.77 10.50
CA ASP A 186 -33.42 -9.45 10.17
C ASP A 186 -33.43 -8.54 11.41
N ALA A 187 -33.77 -9.08 12.57
CA ALA A 187 -33.64 -8.38 13.85
C ALA A 187 -32.18 -7.96 14.13
N ALA A 188 -31.20 -8.83 13.84
CA ALA A 188 -29.79 -8.51 14.01
C ALA A 188 -29.31 -7.43 13.03
N ILE A 189 -29.72 -7.49 11.76
CA ILE A 189 -29.42 -6.46 10.75
C ILE A 189 -30.00 -5.12 11.20
N TRP A 190 -31.24 -5.11 11.69
CA TRP A 190 -31.91 -3.90 12.17
C TRP A 190 -31.20 -3.29 13.38
N ALA A 191 -30.85 -4.11 14.39
CA ALA A 191 -30.10 -3.66 15.57
C ALA A 191 -28.73 -3.08 15.20
N CYS A 192 -28.00 -3.73 14.28
CA CYS A 192 -26.74 -3.23 13.75
C CYS A 192 -26.90 -1.89 13.02
N ALA A 193 -27.92 -1.75 12.16
CA ALA A 193 -28.18 -0.51 11.43
C ALA A 193 -28.49 0.66 12.37
N LEU A 194 -29.31 0.44 13.40
CA LEU A 194 -29.60 1.46 14.42
C LEU A 194 -28.36 1.82 15.23
N SER A 195 -27.56 0.83 15.62
CA SER A 195 -26.32 1.04 16.38
C SER A 195 -25.28 1.81 15.57
N LEU A 196 -25.17 1.54 14.26
CA LEU A 196 -24.29 2.29 13.36
C LEU A 196 -24.78 3.73 13.20
N PHE A 197 -26.07 3.93 12.96
CA PHE A 197 -26.66 5.24 12.69
C PHE A 197 -26.63 6.15 13.92
N TRP A 198 -27.15 5.69 15.07
CA TRP A 198 -27.24 6.49 16.30
C TRP A 198 -25.94 6.50 17.09
N GLY A 199 -25.13 5.45 16.96
CA GLY A 199 -23.82 5.38 17.60
C GLY A 199 -22.70 6.07 16.82
N CYS A 200 -23.00 6.64 15.65
CA CYS A 200 -22.02 7.23 14.72
C CYS A 200 -20.81 6.31 14.46
N ARG A 201 -21.05 5.00 14.38
CA ARG A 201 -20.00 4.00 14.26
C ARG A 201 -19.62 3.79 12.79
N ARG A 202 -18.34 3.51 12.53
CA ARG A 202 -17.87 3.10 11.20
C ARG A 202 -18.36 1.69 10.89
N SER A 203 -18.70 1.41 9.63
CA SER A 203 -19.24 0.11 9.18
C SER A 203 -18.18 -1.00 9.02
N GLY A 204 -17.03 -0.88 9.68
CA GLY A 204 -15.87 -1.75 9.45
C GLY A 204 -15.03 -1.32 8.25
#